data_AF-A0A3D5SHC4-F1
#
_entry.id   AF-A0A3D5SHC4-F1
#
_cell.length_a   1.000
_cell.length_b   1.000
_cell.length_c   1.000
_cell.angle_alpha   90.00
_cell.angle_beta   90.00
_cell.angle_gamma   90.00
#
_symmetry.space_group_name_H-M   'P 1'
#
loop_
_entity.id
_entity.type
_entity.pdbx_description
1 polymer ?
#
loop_
_entity_poly.entity_id
_entity_poly.type
_entity_poly.pdbx_seq_one_letter_code
_entity_poly.pdbx_strand_id
1 'polypeptide(L)' 'MYKRQGLSGPSPVRPLEPGSEIKLIRPLLAWARRADTENYCRSMQIDFRVDEMNHDESFSRVRVRKQLLPLMKSFNNR' A
#
# COMPACT_ATOMS: atom_id res chain seq x y z
N MET A 1 -20.43 5.44 -2.59
CA MET A 1 -19.80 6.68 -2.09
C MET A 1 -18.29 6.61 -2.30
N TYR A 2 -17.77 7.30 -3.33
CA TYR A 2 -16.32 7.43 -3.54
C TYR A 2 -15.77 8.42 -2.51
N LYS A 3 -14.87 7.98 -1.64
CA LYS A 3 -14.26 8.80 -0.60
C LYS A 3 -13.34 9.83 -1.27
N ARG A 4 -13.84 11.03 -1.57
CA ARG A 4 -13.02 12.17 -2.02
C ARG A 4 -12.28 12.74 -0.80
N GLN A 5 -11.23 12.04 -0.36
CA GLN A 5 -10.14 12.72 0.35
C GLN A 5 -9.33 13.45 -0.72
N GLY A 6 -8.97 14.71 -0.46
CA GLY A 6 -8.27 15.57 -1.43
C GLY A 6 -7.02 14.91 -2.03
N LEU A 7 -6.45 15.56 -3.05
CA LEU A 7 -5.30 15.13 -3.86
C LEU A 7 -4.02 14.74 -3.11
N SER A 8 -4.01 14.76 -1.78
CA SER A 8 -2.87 14.33 -0.98
C SER A 8 -2.96 12.83 -0.72
N GLY A 9 -2.12 12.06 -1.43
CA GLY A 9 -1.87 10.65 -1.12
C GLY A 9 -1.31 10.49 0.31
N PRO A 10 -1.12 9.24 0.78
CA PRO A 10 -0.53 9.01 2.09
C PRO A 10 0.86 9.68 2.16
N SER A 11 1.07 10.56 3.15
CA SER A 11 2.39 11.12 3.47
C SER A 11 3.18 10.14 4.34
N PRO A 12 4.52 10.02 4.17
CA PRO A 12 5.38 9.22 5.03
C PRO A 12 5.28 9.59 6.51
N VAL A 13 5.07 10.88 6.82
CA VAL A 13 4.86 11.38 8.17
C VAL A 13 3.69 12.36 8.17
N ARG A 14 2.73 12.18 9.08
CA ARG A 14 1.64 13.12 9.32
C ARG A 14 1.16 13.04 10.77
N PRO A 15 0.53 14.08 11.33
CA PRO A 15 -0.17 13.93 12.60
C PRO A 15 -1.28 12.89 12.47
N LEU A 16 -1.51 12.13 13.55
CA LEU A 16 -2.51 11.05 13.60
C LEU A 16 -3.90 11.62 13.29
N GLU A 17 -4.24 12.72 13.97
CA GLU A 17 -5.43 13.54 13.75
C GLU A 17 -5.02 15.03 13.67
N PRO A 18 -5.83 15.91 13.05
CA PRO A 18 -5.55 17.35 13.03
C PRO A 18 -5.32 17.90 14.45
N GLY A 19 -4.17 18.55 14.67
CA GLY A 19 -3.80 19.10 15.99
C GLY A 19 -3.25 18.09 17.00
N SER A 20 -3.10 16.81 16.63
CA SER A 20 -2.45 15.82 17.51
C SER A 20 -0.93 16.00 17.54
N GLU A 21 -0.34 15.90 18.73
CA GLU A 21 1.11 15.80 18.91
C GLU A 21 1.67 14.46 18.44
N ILE A 22 0.81 13.43 18.35
CA ILE A 22 1.19 12.08 17.93
C ILE A 22 1.34 12.05 16.41
N LYS A 23 2.51 11.62 15.95
CA LYS A 23 2.85 11.47 14.53
C LYS A 23 2.67 10.02 14.08
N LEU A 24 1.91 9.83 13.01
CA LEU A 24 1.81 8.57 12.29
C LEU A 24 2.91 8.51 11.22
N ILE A 25 3.87 7.61 11.45
CA ILE A 25 5.03 7.41 10.58
C ILE A 25 4.82 6.11 9.77
N ARG A 26 5.09 6.17 8.46
CA ARG A 26 5.06 5.04 7.54
C ARG A 26 6.44 4.87 6.88
N PRO A 27 7.43 4.29 7.57
CA PRO A 27 8.82 4.26 7.11
C PRO A 27 9.01 3.57 5.75
N LEU A 28 8.14 2.60 5.47
CA LEU A 28 8.21 1.76 4.27
C LEU A 28 7.56 2.41 3.03
N LEU A 29 6.84 3.53 3.19
CA LEU A 29 6.02 4.09 2.12
C LEU A 29 6.82 4.62 0.93
N ALA A 30 8.02 5.15 1.19
CA ALA A 30 8.81 5.84 0.17
C ALA A 30 9.60 4.90 -0.76
N TRP A 31 9.99 3.73 -0.26
CA TRP A 31 10.95 2.86 -0.95
C TRP A 31 10.49 1.40 -1.04
N ALA A 32 9.80 0.88 -0.03
CA ALA A 32 9.51 -0.54 0.05
C ALA A 32 8.34 -0.91 -0.86
N ARG A 33 8.59 -1.88 -1.73
CA ARG A 33 7.54 -2.57 -2.48
C ARG A 33 7.05 -3.74 -1.66
N ARG A 34 5.84 -4.22 -1.97
CA ARG A 34 5.29 -5.42 -1.34
C ARG A 34 6.22 -6.63 -1.47
N ALA A 35 6.86 -6.80 -2.62
CA ALA A 35 7.82 -7.88 -2.85
C ALA A 35 9.03 -7.78 -1.90
N ASP A 36 9.48 -6.58 -1.55
CA ASP A 36 10.61 -6.38 -0.63
C ASP A 36 10.24 -6.84 0.77
N THR A 37 9.05 -6.50 1.26
CA THR A 37 8.55 -6.97 2.56
C THR A 37 8.35 -8.48 2.58
N GLU A 38 7.78 -9.08 1.54
CA GLU A 38 7.60 -10.53 1.45
C GLU A 38 8.94 -11.28 1.41
N ASN A 39 9.90 -10.79 0.61
CA ASN A 39 11.24 -11.37 0.54
C ASN A 39 11.98 -11.23 1.87
N TYR A 40 11.84 -10.10 2.56
CA TYR A 40 12.40 -9.91 3.88
C TYR A 40 11.85 -10.96 4.86
N CYS A 41 10.53 -11.13 4.93
CA CYS A 41 9.92 -12.16 5.78
C CYS A 41 10.41 -13.57 5.45
N ARG A 42 10.53 -13.92 4.15
CA ARG A 42 11.08 -15.22 3.72
C ARG A 42 12.53 -15.40 4.15
N SER A 43 13.37 -14.37 3.95
CA SER A 43 14.80 -14.42 4.30
C SER A 43 15.03 -14.55 5.81
N MET A 44 14.13 -13.97 6.60
CA MET A 44 14.17 -14.00 8.07
C MET A 44 13.38 -15.18 8.66
N GLN A 45 12.84 -16.08 7.81
CA GLN A 45 12.01 -17.21 8.22
C GLN A 45 10.83 -16.79 9.13
N ILE A 46 10.24 -15.64 8.87
CA ILE A 46 9.08 -15.12 9.60
C ILE A 46 7.82 -15.65 8.94
N ASP A 47 7.05 -16.43 9.68
CA ASP A 47 5.72 -16.87 9.27
C ASP A 47 4.76 -15.67 9.20
N PHE A 48 4.47 -15.21 7.98
CA PHE A 48 3.48 -14.17 7.76
C PHE A 48 2.14 -14.81 7.38
N ARG A 49 1.04 -14.24 7.90
CA ARG A 49 -0.31 -14.66 7.54
C ARG A 49 -0.74 -13.99 6.24
N VAL A 50 -1.26 -14.80 5.32
CA VAL A 50 -1.86 -14.30 4.08
C VAL A 50 -3.36 -14.17 4.33
N ASP A 51 -3.84 -12.94 4.39
CA ASP A 51 -5.27 -12.64 4.46
C ASP A 51 -5.92 -12.95 3.09
N GLU A 52 -6.97 -13.77 3.09
CA GLU A 52 -7.74 -14.18 1.91
C GLU A 52 -8.34 -12.98 1.15
N MET A 53 -8.73 -11.93 1.88
CA MET A 53 -9.26 -10.68 1.32
C MET A 53 -8.25 -9.94 0.44
N ASN A 54 -6.96 -10.28 0.51
CA ASN A 54 -5.95 -9.73 -0.41
C ASN A 54 -6.16 -10.21 -1.85
N HIS A 55 -6.87 -11.32 -2.04
CA HIS A 55 -7.17 -11.91 -3.34
C HIS A 55 -8.58 -11.60 -3.84
N ASP A 56 -9.47 -11.18 -2.93
CA ASP A 56 -10.86 -10.85 -3.27
C ASP A 56 -10.97 -9.55 -4.08
N GLU A 57 -11.40 -9.69 -5.33
CA GLU A 57 -11.58 -8.58 -6.27
C GLU A 57 -12.86 -7.78 -6.02
N SER A 58 -13.70 -8.14 -5.03
CA SER A 58 -14.79 -7.29 -4.55
C SER A 58 -14.26 -5.96 -3.98
N PHE A 59 -13.05 -5.98 -3.41
CA PHE A 59 -12.40 -4.80 -2.87
C PHE A 59 -11.70 -3.96 -3.95
N SER A 60 -12.01 -2.67 -4.03
CA SER A 60 -11.39 -1.74 -4.99
C SER A 60 -9.86 -1.74 -4.91
N ARG A 61 -9.27 -1.87 -3.71
CA ARG A 61 -7.81 -1.95 -3.50
C ARG A 61 -7.17 -3.14 -4.26
N VAL A 62 -7.87 -4.26 -4.33
CA VAL A 62 -7.38 -5.47 -5.01
C VAL A 62 -7.49 -5.30 -6.52
N ARG A 63 -8.61 -4.79 -7.03
CA ARG A 63 -8.78 -4.48 -8.46
C ARG A 63 -7.76 -3.47 -8.97
N VAL A 64 -7.55 -2.37 -8.25
CA VAL A 64 -6.52 -1.38 -8.59
C VAL A 64 -5.15 -2.05 -8.70
N ARG A 65 -4.79 -2.89 -7.72
CA ARG A 65 -3.49 -3.56 -7.70
C ARG A 65 -3.32 -4.62 -8.79
N LYS A 66 -4.33 -5.44 -9.04
CA LYS A 66 -4.25 -6.60 -9.96
C LYS A 66 -4.54 -6.24 -11.41
N GLN A 67 -5.39 -5.24 -11.67
CA GLN A 67 -5.84 -4.91 -13.02
C GLN A 67 -5.27 -3.56 -13.48
N LEU A 68 -5.45 -2.51 -12.68
CA LEU A 68 -5.09 -1.15 -13.09
C LEU A 68 -3.56 -0.92 -13.09
N LEU A 69 -2.85 -1.28 -12.01
CA LEU A 69 -1.40 -1.05 -11.93
C LEU A 69 -0.61 -1.78 -13.02
N PRO A 70 -0.86 -3.06 -13.35
CA PRO A 70 -0.15 -3.72 -14.45
C PRO A 70 -0.41 -3.06 -15.80
N LEU A 71 -1.66 -2.66 -16.05
CA LEU A 71 -2.03 -1.94 -17.26
C LEU A 71 -1.33 -0.58 -17.35
N MET A 72 -1.27 0.19 -16.25
CA MET A 72 -0.53 1.45 -16.23
C MET A 72 0.97 1.26 -16.48
N LYS A 73 1.57 0.18 -15.97
CA LYS A 73 2.98 -0.15 -16.22
C LYS A 73 3.24 -0.47 -17.69
N SER A 74 2.32 -1.16 -18.38
CA SER A 74 2.50 -1.42 -19.81
C SER A 74 2.49 -0.15 -20.66
N PHE A 75 1.77 0.89 -20.23
CA PHE A 75 1.78 2.19 -20.90
C PHE A 75 3.01 3.04 -20.55
N ASN A 76 3.48 2.98 -19.31
CA ASN A 76 4.63 3.74 -18.83
C ASN A 76 5.88 2.86 -18.70
N ASN A 77 6.23 2.16 -19.79
CA ASN A 77 7.34 1.21 -19.85
C ASN A 77 8.67 1.88 -20.30
N ARG A 78 8.79 3.20 -20.09
CA ARG A 78 9.99 4.00 -20.40
C ARG A 78 10.82 4.24 -19.16
#